data_AF-X0XLP4-F1
#
_entry.id   AF-X0XLP4-F1
#
_cell.length_a   1.000
_cell.length_b   1.000
_cell.length_c   1.000
_cell.angle_alpha   90.00
_cell.angle_beta   90.00
_cell.angle_gamma   90.00
#
_symmetry.space_group_name_H-M   'P 1'
#
loop_
_entity.id
_entity.type
_entity.pdbx_description
1 polymer ?
#
loop_
_entity_poly.entity_id
_entity_poly.type
_entity_poly.pdbx_seq_one_letter_code
_entity_poly.pdbx_strand_id
1 'polypeptide(L)'
;MPLYDKPLEELLVYDPPMTREADFESFWTETLAESASSPLNARLQDVSYPAIGVRVCEVYYDGWRGARICAWYLVPEGDGPFPALVQYHGYRGGKKGIHNYLAWALQGYAVLA
;
A
#
# COMPACT_ATOMS: atom_id res chain seq x y z
N MET A 1 2.54 18.59 24.59
CA MET A 1 1.09 18.90 24.40
C MET A 1 0.32 18.14 25.47
N PRO A 2 -0.63 18.75 26.18
CA PRO A 2 -1.51 18.02 27.09
C PRO A 2 -2.41 17.05 26.31
N LEU A 3 -2.94 16.04 27.00
CA LEU A 3 -3.98 15.15 26.43
C LEU A 3 -5.23 16.00 26.17
N TYR A 4 -5.78 15.94 24.96
CA TYR A 4 -6.90 16.79 24.52
C TYR A 4 -8.12 16.00 24.02
N ASP A 5 -8.05 14.67 24.10
CA ASP A 5 -9.10 13.75 23.68
C ASP A 5 -9.68 13.03 24.91
N LYS A 6 -10.64 12.13 24.69
CA LYS A 6 -11.22 11.25 25.70
C LYS A 6 -10.13 10.46 26.45
N PRO A 7 -10.33 10.17 27.75
CA PRO A 7 -9.51 9.24 28.49
C PRO A 7 -9.42 7.87 27.79
N LEU A 8 -8.31 7.14 27.98
CA LEU A 8 -8.09 5.84 27.35
C LEU A 8 -9.23 4.84 27.61
N GLU A 9 -9.74 4.80 28.84
CA GLU A 9 -10.87 3.95 29.23
C GLU A 9 -12.14 4.23 28.44
N GLU A 10 -12.37 5.48 28.04
CA GLU A 10 -13.49 5.85 27.16
C GLU A 10 -13.18 5.51 25.69
N LEU A 11 -11.95 5.69 25.22
CA LEU A 11 -11.57 5.38 23.83
C LEU A 11 -11.68 3.87 23.52
N LEU A 12 -11.37 3.01 24.50
CA LEU A 12 -11.45 1.56 24.34
C LEU A 12 -12.90 1.06 24.12
N VAL A 13 -13.89 1.83 24.56
CA VAL A 13 -15.32 1.48 24.44
C VAL A 13 -16.08 2.46 23.54
N TYR A 14 -15.36 3.34 22.83
CA TYR A 14 -15.97 4.35 21.96
C TYR A 14 -16.56 3.69 20.70
N ASP A 15 -17.88 3.68 20.60
CA ASP A 15 -18.64 3.09 19.49
C ASP A 15 -19.69 4.09 18.97
N PRO A 16 -19.32 5.02 18.07
CA PRO A 16 -20.25 6.00 17.54
C PRO A 16 -21.24 5.36 16.54
N PRO A 17 -22.48 5.89 16.42
CA PRO A 17 -23.43 5.40 15.43
C PRO A 17 -22.86 5.43 14.00
N MET A 18 -23.03 4.33 13.25
CA MET A 18 -22.60 4.26 11.86
C MET A 18 -23.41 5.21 10.97
N THR A 19 -22.73 5.84 10.01
CA THR A 19 -23.33 6.75 9.01
C THR A 19 -23.42 6.11 7.63
N ARG A 20 -23.56 4.78 7.56
CA ARG A 20 -23.64 4.08 6.27
C ARG A 20 -24.96 4.42 5.57
N GLU A 21 -24.88 4.71 4.29
CA GLU A 21 -26.07 4.90 3.44
C GLU A 21 -26.64 3.55 2.96
N ALA A 22 -27.87 3.57 2.47
CA ALA A 22 -28.58 2.35 2.05
C ALA A 22 -27.89 1.62 0.88
N ASP A 23 -27.11 2.33 0.08
CA ASP A 23 -26.42 1.85 -1.12
C ASP A 23 -24.92 1.57 -0.90
N PHE A 24 -24.43 1.63 0.34
CA PHE A 24 -23.01 1.48 0.66
C PHE A 24 -22.40 0.20 0.06
N GLU A 25 -23.10 -0.94 0.18
CA GLU A 25 -22.63 -2.23 -0.32
C GLU A 25 -22.66 -2.29 -1.86
N SER A 26 -23.73 -1.80 -2.48
CA SER A 26 -23.85 -1.77 -3.95
C SER A 26 -22.80 -0.86 -4.57
N PHE A 27 -22.55 0.31 -3.96
CA PHE A 27 -21.50 1.23 -4.40
C PHE A 27 -20.13 0.56 -4.50
N TRP A 28 -19.71 -0.14 -3.43
CA TRP A 28 -18.39 -0.82 -3.44
C TRP A 28 -18.36 -2.03 -4.35
N THR A 29 -19.45 -2.80 -4.41
CA THR A 29 -19.55 -3.96 -5.32
C THR A 29 -19.39 -3.52 -6.78
N GLU A 30 -20.12 -2.49 -7.19
CA GLU A 30 -20.08 -1.94 -8.54
C GLU A 30 -18.71 -1.32 -8.85
N THR A 31 -18.15 -0.55 -7.90
CA THR A 31 -16.82 0.05 -8.03
C THR A 31 -15.74 -1.00 -8.24
N LEU A 32 -15.74 -2.08 -7.46
CA LEU A 32 -14.74 -3.15 -7.61
C LEU A 32 -14.95 -3.96 -8.89
N ALA A 33 -16.20 -4.21 -9.30
CA ALA A 33 -16.51 -4.90 -10.55
C ALA A 33 -16.06 -4.09 -11.79
N GLU A 34 -16.30 -2.77 -11.79
CA GLU A 34 -15.81 -1.87 -12.84
C GLU A 34 -14.27 -1.91 -12.90
N SER A 35 -13.60 -1.82 -11.75
CA SER A 35 -12.13 -1.86 -11.66
C SER A 35 -11.57 -3.18 -12.21
N ALA A 36 -12.17 -4.32 -11.84
CA ALA A 36 -11.73 -5.64 -12.28
C ALA A 36 -11.89 -5.88 -13.79
N SER A 37 -12.75 -5.12 -14.47
CA SER A 37 -12.90 -5.19 -15.92
C SER A 37 -11.74 -4.52 -16.69
N SER A 38 -10.97 -3.67 -16.01
CA SER A 38 -9.82 -2.96 -16.59
C SER A 38 -8.53 -3.77 -16.40
N PRO A 39 -7.66 -3.87 -17.43
CA PRO A 39 -6.39 -4.58 -17.31
C PRO A 39 -5.41 -3.83 -16.40
N LEU A 40 -4.68 -4.57 -15.54
CA LEU A 40 -3.70 -3.99 -14.60
C LEU A 40 -2.49 -3.34 -15.32
N ASN A 41 -2.10 -3.84 -16.49
CA ASN A 41 -0.96 -3.33 -17.29
C ASN A 41 0.31 -3.03 -16.45
N ALA A 42 0.62 -3.94 -15.52
CA ALA A 42 1.76 -3.80 -14.62
C ALA A 42 3.08 -3.85 -15.41
N ARG A 43 3.98 -2.92 -15.12
CA ARG A 43 5.34 -2.87 -15.66
C ARG A 43 6.32 -2.70 -14.51
N LEU A 44 7.34 -3.53 -14.49
CA LEU A 44 8.42 -3.50 -13.52
C LEU A 44 9.71 -3.18 -14.28
N GLN A 45 10.45 -2.18 -13.80
CA GLN A 45 11.75 -1.80 -14.32
C GLN A 45 12.77 -1.88 -13.19
N ASP A 46 13.79 -2.72 -13.34
CA ASP A 46 14.87 -2.78 -12.35
C ASP A 46 15.62 -1.44 -12.28
N VAL A 47 15.91 -1.01 -11.05
CA VAL A 47 16.64 0.23 -10.75
C VAL A 47 17.88 -0.12 -9.95
N SER A 48 19.04 0.35 -10.42
CA SER A 48 20.28 0.23 -9.67
C SER A 48 20.18 1.05 -8.39
N TYR A 49 20.31 0.38 -7.24
CA TYR A 49 20.31 1.01 -5.94
C TYR A 49 21.45 0.43 -5.08
N PRO A 50 22.19 1.24 -4.31
CA PRO A 50 23.33 0.77 -3.53
C PRO A 50 22.89 0.05 -2.24
N ALA A 51 22.14 -1.06 -2.39
CA ALA A 51 21.75 -1.97 -1.32
C ALA A 51 22.08 -3.41 -1.72
N ILE A 52 22.71 -4.15 -0.82
CA ILE A 52 23.09 -5.55 -1.03
C ILE A 52 21.92 -6.45 -0.60
N GLY A 53 21.64 -7.52 -1.35
CA GLY A 53 20.63 -8.51 -0.98
C GLY A 53 19.19 -8.09 -1.28
N VAL A 54 18.98 -6.99 -2.04
CA VAL A 54 17.65 -6.51 -2.40
C VAL A 54 17.64 -6.03 -3.85
N ARG A 55 16.79 -6.64 -4.67
CA ARG A 55 16.45 -6.13 -6.00
C ARG A 55 15.38 -5.05 -5.88
N VAL A 56 15.61 -3.90 -6.51
CA VAL A 56 14.67 -2.77 -6.49
C VAL A 56 14.09 -2.55 -7.87
N CYS A 57 12.77 -2.44 -7.97
CA CYS A 57 12.05 -2.12 -9.19
C CYS A 57 11.28 -0.81 -9.02
N GLU A 58 11.26 0.01 -10.06
CA GLU A 58 10.19 0.97 -10.26
C GLU A 58 9.00 0.24 -10.89
N VAL A 59 7.81 0.44 -10.31
CA VAL A 59 6.58 -0.23 -10.76
C VAL A 59 5.58 0.80 -11.21
N TYR A 60 4.89 0.47 -12.30
CA TYR A 60 3.73 1.21 -12.75
C TYR A 60 2.60 0.26 -13.13
N TYR A 61 1.37 0.59 -12.75
CA TYR A 61 0.17 -0.17 -13.11
C TYR A 61 -1.04 0.75 -13.27
N ASP A 62 -2.08 0.27 -13.94
CA ASP A 62 -3.32 1.01 -14.13
C ASP A 62 -4.26 0.72 -12.95
N GLY A 63 -4.64 1.79 -12.25
CA GLY A 63 -5.59 1.77 -11.14
C GLY A 63 -6.99 2.16 -11.60
N TRP A 64 -7.76 2.75 -10.67
CA TRP A 64 -9.14 3.15 -10.91
C TRP A 64 -9.29 4.01 -12.17
N ARG A 65 -10.16 3.58 -13.08
CA ARG A 65 -10.49 4.26 -14.35
C ARG A 65 -9.26 4.69 -15.17
N GLY A 66 -8.24 3.82 -15.22
CA GLY A 66 -7.05 4.02 -16.04
C GLY A 66 -6.03 5.01 -15.45
N ALA A 67 -6.20 5.42 -14.19
CA ALA A 67 -5.20 6.24 -13.51
C ALA A 67 -3.88 5.47 -13.38
N ARG A 68 -2.78 6.03 -13.89
CA ARG A 68 -1.47 5.38 -13.81
C ARG A 68 -0.88 5.56 -12.41
N ILE A 69 -0.71 4.46 -11.69
CA ILE A 69 -0.09 4.43 -10.37
C ILE A 69 1.39 4.11 -10.50
N CYS A 70 2.22 4.70 -9.62
CA CYS A 70 3.64 4.42 -9.53
C CYS A 70 3.99 3.96 -8.11
N ALA A 71 4.93 3.02 -8.00
CA ALA A 71 5.37 2.43 -6.75
C ALA A 71 6.86 2.05 -6.81
N TRP A 72 7.44 1.79 -5.65
CA TRP A 72 8.65 0.98 -5.51
C TRP A 72 8.25 -0.45 -5.21
N TYR A 73 9.01 -1.41 -5.77
CA TYR A 73 8.92 -2.81 -5.39
C TYR A 73 10.30 -3.34 -5.03
N LEU A 74 10.49 -3.66 -3.76
CA LEU A 74 11.74 -4.19 -3.22
C LEU A 74 11.55 -5.68 -2.98
N VAL A 75 12.43 -6.49 -3.55
CA VAL A 75 12.38 -7.95 -3.44
C VAL A 75 13.69 -8.43 -2.81
N PRO A 76 13.67 -9.22 -1.74
CA PRO A 76 14.87 -9.86 -1.22
C PRO A 76 15.53 -10.72 -2.32
N GLU A 77 16.85 -10.74 -2.37
CA GLU A 77 17.58 -11.67 -3.24
C GLU A 77 17.57 -13.09 -2.65
N GLY A 78 17.61 -14.10 -3.52
CA GLY A 78 17.59 -15.51 -3.15
C GLY A 78 16.33 -16.24 -3.62
N ASP A 79 16.19 -17.48 -3.17
CA ASP A 79 15.08 -18.35 -3.57
C ASP A 79 13.83 -18.05 -2.73
N GLY A 80 12.80 -17.51 -3.38
CA GLY A 80 11.48 -17.29 -2.78
C GLY A 80 10.66 -18.59 -2.62
N PRO A 81 9.36 -18.48 -2.29
CA PRO A 81 8.56 -17.27 -2.21
C PRO A 81 8.81 -16.46 -0.94
N PHE A 82 8.70 -15.13 -1.05
CA PHE A 82 8.80 -14.23 0.09
C PHE A 82 7.41 -13.82 0.58
N PRO A 83 7.20 -13.64 1.90
CA PRO A 83 6.02 -12.92 2.38
C PRO A 83 6.01 -11.49 1.82
N ALA A 84 4.81 -10.94 1.57
CA ALA A 84 4.67 -9.63 0.93
C ALA A 84 4.01 -8.58 1.86
N LEU A 85 4.45 -7.32 1.72
CA LEU A 85 3.87 -6.14 2.35
C LEU A 85 3.44 -5.14 1.26
N VAL A 86 2.21 -4.65 1.34
CA VAL A 86 1.74 -3.49 0.57
C VAL A 86 1.63 -2.32 1.53
N GLN A 87 2.46 -1.30 1.34
CA GLN A 87 2.53 -0.13 2.23
C GLN A 87 1.86 1.08 1.60
N TYR A 88 0.91 1.66 2.33
CA TYR A 88 0.27 2.92 1.95
C TYR A 88 0.86 4.07 2.77
N HIS A 89 1.12 5.21 2.13
CA HIS A 89 1.66 6.38 2.80
C HIS A 89 0.55 7.20 3.49
N GLY A 90 0.92 8.02 4.47
CA GLY A 90 0.01 8.98 5.10
C GLY A 90 -0.39 10.15 4.18
N TYR A 91 -1.33 10.98 4.65
CA TYR A 91 -1.86 12.12 3.89
C TYR A 91 -0.74 13.10 3.45
N ARG A 92 -0.87 13.64 2.23
CA ARG A 92 0.16 14.44 1.52
C ARG A 92 1.50 13.73 1.30
N GLY A 93 1.54 12.41 1.50
CA GLY A 93 2.68 11.57 1.18
C GLY A 93 2.78 11.21 -0.30
N GLY A 94 3.60 10.20 -0.57
CA GLY A 94 3.83 9.55 -1.86
C GLY A 94 4.65 8.28 -1.59
N LYS A 95 5.15 7.62 -2.63
CA LYS A 95 5.99 6.40 -2.53
C LYS A 95 7.33 6.56 -1.77
N LYS A 96 7.61 7.74 -1.20
CA LYS A 96 8.85 8.13 -0.50
C LYS A 96 10.13 7.69 -1.25
N GLY A 97 11.27 7.67 -0.57
CA GLY A 97 12.52 7.15 -1.12
C GLY A 97 12.69 5.66 -0.79
N ILE A 98 13.38 4.92 -1.66
CA ILE A 98 13.65 3.46 -1.54
C ILE A 98 14.17 3.08 -0.15
N HIS A 99 15.08 3.88 0.45
CA HIS A 99 15.66 3.62 1.77
C HIS A 99 14.63 3.45 2.90
N ASN A 100 13.42 4.01 2.77
CA ASN A 100 12.38 3.91 3.80
C ASN A 100 11.84 2.47 3.93
N TYR A 101 12.06 1.62 2.92
CA TYR A 101 11.49 0.27 2.84
C TYR A 101 12.53 -0.84 2.97
N LEU A 102 13.82 -0.50 2.95
CA LEU A 102 14.92 -1.49 3.00
C LEU A 102 14.88 -2.35 4.26
N ALA A 103 14.51 -1.79 5.41
CA ALA A 103 14.45 -2.55 6.66
C ALA A 103 13.49 -3.75 6.55
N TRP A 104 12.39 -3.62 5.81
CA TRP A 104 11.44 -4.69 5.57
C TRP A 104 11.97 -5.70 4.55
N ALA A 105 12.54 -5.21 3.45
CA ALA A 105 13.14 -6.08 2.43
C ALA A 105 14.28 -6.94 2.98
N LEU A 106 15.16 -6.36 3.80
CA LEU A 106 16.27 -7.07 4.44
C LEU A 106 15.82 -8.06 5.53
N GLN A 107 14.59 -7.94 6.02
CA GLN A 107 13.98 -8.95 6.90
C GLN A 107 13.31 -10.09 6.11
N GLY A 108 13.39 -10.08 4.77
CA GLY A 108 12.86 -11.13 3.91
C GLY A 108 11.44 -10.89 3.38
N TYR A 109 10.92 -9.65 3.46
CA TYR A 109 9.61 -9.30 2.90
C TYR A 109 9.74 -8.68 1.51
N ALA A 110 8.94 -9.11 0.55
CA ALA A 110 8.75 -8.35 -0.69
C ALA A 110 7.84 -7.13 -0.41
N VAL A 111 8.27 -5.92 -0.73
CA VAL A 111 7.57 -4.69 -0.34
C VAL A 111 7.14 -3.91 -1.56
N LEU A 112 5.84 -3.66 -1.71
CA LEU A 112 5.26 -2.72 -2.68
C LEU A 112 4.81 -1.45 -1.95
N ALA A 113 5.29 -0.27 -2.36
CA ALA A 113 5.02 1.00 -1.67
C ALA A 113 4.94 2.22 -2.59
#